data_AF-A0A1I3X8R8-F1
#
_entry.id   AF-A0A1I3X8R8-F1
#
_cell.length_a   1.000
_cell.length_b   1.000
_cell.length_c   1.000
_cell.angle_alpha   90.00
_cell.angle_beta   90.00
_cell.angle_gamma   90.00
#
_symmetry.space_group_name_H-M   'P 1'
#
loop_
_entity.id
_entity.type
_entity.pdbx_description
1 polymer ?
#
loop_
_entity_poly.entity_id
_entity_poly.type
_entity_poly.pdbx_seq_one_letter_code
_entity_poly.pdbx_strand_id
1 'polypeptide(L)'
;MLSEAQDVPRTHAALAFRAYGVAKSGRSQREQEAEVFAILAARLRAAIRDPAPMATIRAAADAHRVFVTVESIVLDPVSTLPRDLRLNIASVARRAVKEANSDKPDLDFLAAIAEDFAAGLGARLRTDR
;
A
#
# COMPACT_ATOMS: atom_id res chain seq x y z
N MET A 1 40.25 -4.79 -31.18
CA MET A 1 38.92 -4.33 -31.62
C MET A 1 37.91 -5.04 -30.74
N LEU A 2 37.23 -4.29 -29.85
CA LEU A 2 35.95 -4.54 -29.16
C LEU A 2 35.80 -5.90 -28.43
N SER A 3 35.53 -5.95 -27.12
CA SER A 3 34.22 -5.58 -26.57
C SER A 3 34.28 -5.46 -25.04
N GLU A 4 34.29 -4.24 -24.53
CA GLU A 4 33.82 -3.94 -23.18
C GLU A 4 32.30 -4.03 -23.21
N ALA A 5 31.74 -5.13 -22.74
CA ALA A 5 30.32 -5.18 -22.44
C ALA A 5 30.09 -6.19 -21.31
N GLN A 6 29.69 -5.65 -20.15
CA GLN A 6 28.60 -6.12 -19.28
C GLN A 6 28.96 -6.05 -17.79
N ASP A 7 28.84 -4.86 -17.20
CA ASP A 7 28.64 -4.73 -15.73
C ASP A 7 27.63 -3.64 -15.33
N VAL A 8 26.68 -3.31 -16.22
CA VAL A 8 25.81 -2.13 -16.06
C VAL A 8 24.40 -2.37 -15.42
N PRO A 9 23.84 -3.58 -15.19
CA PRO A 9 22.48 -3.67 -14.62
C PRO A 9 22.38 -3.51 -13.09
N ARG A 10 23.44 -3.84 -12.32
CA ARG A 10 23.34 -3.92 -10.84
C ARG A 10 23.52 -2.57 -10.14
N THR A 11 24.34 -1.70 -10.72
CA THR A 11 24.70 -0.39 -10.15
C THR A 11 23.51 0.56 -10.12
N HIS A 12 22.66 0.54 -11.16
CA HIS A 12 21.46 1.36 -11.23
C HIS A 12 20.38 0.97 -10.21
N ALA A 13 20.16 -0.35 -10.01
CA ALA A 13 19.23 -0.83 -9.00
C ALA A 13 19.68 -0.49 -7.57
N ALA A 14 20.98 -0.59 -7.29
CA ALA A 14 21.57 -0.22 -6.00
C ALA A 14 21.50 1.30 -5.74
N LEU A 15 21.71 2.11 -6.78
CA LEU A 15 21.55 3.58 -6.71
C LEU A 15 20.07 3.98 -6.54
N ALA A 16 19.14 3.32 -7.24
CA ALA A 16 17.71 3.53 -7.07
C ALA A 16 17.22 3.12 -5.67
N PHE A 17 17.74 2.02 -5.12
CA PHE A 17 17.43 1.58 -3.75
C PHE A 17 17.97 2.54 -2.69
N ARG A 18 19.21 3.07 -2.87
CA ARG A 18 19.77 4.11 -1.99
C ARG A 18 19.03 5.44 -2.11
N ALA A 19 18.68 5.86 -3.32
CA ALA A 19 17.89 7.08 -3.55
C ALA A 19 16.48 6.98 -2.94
N TYR A 20 15.85 5.80 -3.06
CA TYR A 20 14.59 5.49 -2.37
C TYR A 20 14.76 5.55 -0.85
N GLY A 21 15.85 5.00 -0.29
CA GLY A 21 16.16 5.08 1.14
C GLY A 21 16.35 6.51 1.67
N VAL A 22 17.02 7.37 0.91
CA VAL A 22 17.27 8.79 1.26
C VAL A 22 16.01 9.65 1.11
N ALA A 23 15.19 9.40 0.08
CA ALA A 23 13.88 10.06 -0.07
C ALA A 23 12.90 9.64 1.04
N LYS A 24 12.98 8.37 1.50
CA LYS A 24 12.17 7.83 2.59
C LYS A 24 12.52 8.46 3.95
N SER A 25 13.78 8.80 4.22
CA SER A 25 14.19 9.44 5.49
C SER A 25 13.72 10.90 5.64
N GLY A 26 13.30 11.55 4.56
CA GLY A 26 12.75 12.93 4.59
C GLY A 26 11.22 12.99 4.70
N ARG A 27 10.51 11.86 4.66
CA ARG A 27 9.04 11.79 4.69
C ARG A 27 8.53 11.57 6.11
N SER A 28 7.48 12.29 6.47
CA SER A 28 6.74 12.02 7.71
C SER A 28 6.21 10.58 7.72
N GLN A 29 6.00 10.00 8.89
CA GLN A 29 5.44 8.64 9.02
C GLN A 29 4.13 8.49 8.23
N ARG A 30 3.27 9.51 8.24
CA ARG A 30 2.01 9.52 7.48
C ARG A 30 2.22 9.45 5.96
N GLU A 31 3.22 10.15 5.43
CA GLU A 31 3.54 10.10 4.00
C GLU A 31 4.09 8.72 3.59
N GLN A 32 4.87 8.08 4.46
CA GLN A 32 5.34 6.71 4.23
C GLN A 32 4.19 5.70 4.26
N GLU A 33 3.25 5.84 5.20
CA GLU A 33 2.04 5.02 5.26
C GLU A 33 1.17 5.24 4.02
N ALA A 34 0.97 6.49 3.58
CA ALA A 34 0.24 6.82 2.36
C ALA A 34 0.84 6.14 1.11
N GLU A 35 2.17 6.12 1.01
CA GLU A 35 2.88 5.46 -0.09
C GLU A 35 2.64 3.95 -0.13
N VAL A 36 2.57 3.28 1.03
CA VAL A 36 2.23 1.84 1.08
C VAL A 36 0.86 1.58 0.46
N PHE A 37 -0.14 2.38 0.80
CA PHE A 37 -1.49 2.25 0.23
C PHE A 37 -1.53 2.61 -1.26
N ALA A 38 -0.79 3.64 -1.69
CA ALA A 38 -0.69 4.00 -3.11
C ALA A 38 -0.06 2.87 -3.94
N ILE A 39 0.98 2.20 -3.42
CA ILE A 39 1.60 1.04 -4.07
C ILE A 39 0.60 -0.13 -4.15
N LEU A 40 -0.13 -0.41 -3.07
CA LEU A 40 -1.15 -1.46 -3.07
C LEU A 40 -2.24 -1.18 -4.11
N ALA A 41 -2.78 0.04 -4.14
CA ALA A 41 -3.77 0.47 -5.14
C ALA A 41 -3.25 0.27 -6.56
N ALA A 42 -2.03 0.73 -6.86
CA ALA A 42 -1.42 0.57 -8.17
C ALA A 42 -1.29 -0.90 -8.61
N ARG A 43 -0.95 -1.80 -7.67
CA ARG A 43 -0.87 -3.25 -7.93
C ARG A 43 -2.23 -3.88 -8.21
N LEU A 44 -3.25 -3.51 -7.43
CA LEU A 44 -4.62 -3.97 -7.64
C LEU A 44 -5.12 -3.51 -9.01
N ARG A 45 -4.97 -2.22 -9.35
CA ARG A 45 -5.33 -1.67 -10.66
C ARG A 45 -4.55 -2.32 -11.81
N ALA A 46 -3.30 -2.70 -11.60
CA ALA A 46 -2.53 -3.43 -12.59
C ALA A 46 -3.11 -4.85 -12.83
N ALA A 47 -3.45 -5.57 -11.77
CA ALA A 47 -4.09 -6.90 -11.88
C ALA A 47 -5.49 -6.84 -12.52
N ILE A 48 -6.21 -5.72 -12.37
CA ILE A 48 -7.47 -5.47 -13.08
C ILE A 48 -7.25 -5.27 -14.58
N ARG A 49 -6.25 -4.47 -14.96
CA ARG A 49 -5.94 -4.16 -16.37
C ARG A 49 -5.40 -5.37 -17.13
N ASP A 50 -4.61 -6.21 -16.48
CA ASP A 50 -4.04 -7.43 -17.06
C ASP A 50 -4.32 -8.64 -16.15
N PRO A 51 -5.52 -9.25 -16.27
CA PRO A 51 -6.01 -10.26 -15.35
C PRO A 51 -5.39 -11.63 -15.62
N ALA A 52 -4.13 -11.80 -15.23
CA ALA A 52 -3.51 -13.12 -15.13
C ALA A 52 -3.90 -13.78 -13.78
N PRO A 53 -4.28 -15.08 -13.75
CA PRO A 53 -4.76 -15.74 -12.52
C PRO A 53 -3.83 -15.56 -11.30
N MET A 54 -2.52 -15.70 -11.51
CA MET A 54 -1.53 -15.52 -10.43
C MET A 54 -1.37 -14.06 -10.00
N ALA A 55 -1.56 -13.10 -10.90
CA ALA A 55 -1.51 -11.68 -10.57
C ALA A 55 -2.70 -11.29 -9.69
N THR A 56 -3.90 -11.77 -10.02
CA THR A 56 -5.12 -11.58 -9.23
C THR A 56 -4.96 -12.14 -7.81
N ILE A 57 -4.52 -13.40 -7.68
CA ILE A 57 -4.32 -14.05 -6.37
C ILE A 57 -3.28 -13.29 -5.54
N ARG A 58 -2.17 -12.86 -6.16
CA ARG A 58 -1.13 -12.11 -5.45
C ARG A 58 -1.64 -10.75 -4.99
N ALA A 59 -2.39 -10.04 -5.83
CA ALA A 59 -2.93 -8.72 -5.48
C ALA A 59 -3.93 -8.82 -4.31
N ALA A 60 -4.81 -9.83 -4.33
CA ALA A 60 -5.71 -10.11 -3.21
C ALA A 60 -4.95 -10.47 -1.92
N ALA A 61 -3.92 -11.32 -2.01
CA ALA A 61 -3.09 -11.68 -0.86
C ALA A 61 -2.31 -10.49 -0.27
N ASP A 62 -1.80 -9.59 -1.12
CA ASP A 62 -1.16 -8.34 -0.69
C ASP A 62 -2.17 -7.44 0.04
N ALA A 63 -3.39 -7.29 -0.48
CA ALA A 63 -4.46 -6.53 0.17
C ALA A 63 -4.82 -7.12 1.54
N HIS A 64 -5.00 -8.44 1.63
CA HIS A 64 -5.23 -9.13 2.89
C HIS A 64 -4.17 -8.76 3.94
N ARG A 65 -2.88 -8.91 3.59
CA ARG A 65 -1.77 -8.69 4.54
C ARG A 65 -1.76 -7.26 5.07
N VAL A 66 -1.96 -6.29 4.19
CA VAL A 66 -2.02 -4.88 4.57
C VAL A 66 -3.19 -4.64 5.50
N PHE A 67 -4.41 -5.07 5.15
CA PHE A 67 -5.58 -4.76 5.96
C PHE A 67 -5.65 -5.53 7.29
N VAL A 68 -5.11 -6.76 7.38
CA VAL A 68 -4.92 -7.44 8.68
C VAL A 68 -3.97 -6.67 9.59
N THR A 69 -2.89 -6.12 9.00
CA THR A 69 -1.93 -5.30 9.75
C THR A 69 -2.57 -4.00 10.23
N VAL A 70 -3.33 -3.32 9.37
CA VAL A 70 -4.08 -2.10 9.73
C VAL A 70 -5.04 -2.38 10.87
N GLU A 71 -5.85 -3.43 10.78
CA GLU A 71 -6.79 -3.82 11.83
C GLU A 71 -6.07 -4.05 13.17
N SER A 72 -4.96 -4.79 13.15
CA SER A 72 -4.19 -5.11 14.35
C SER A 72 -3.63 -3.85 15.01
N ILE A 73 -3.07 -2.92 14.22
CA ILE A 73 -2.48 -1.68 14.73
C ILE A 73 -3.54 -0.75 15.33
N VAL A 74 -4.70 -0.60 14.67
CA VAL A 74 -5.73 0.33 15.18
C VAL A 74 -6.50 -0.24 16.37
N LEU A 75 -6.55 -1.56 16.53
CA LEU A 75 -7.18 -2.19 17.70
C LEU A 75 -6.21 -2.36 18.88
N ASP A 76 -4.91 -2.12 18.68
CA ASP A 76 -3.93 -2.18 19.75
C ASP A 76 -4.32 -1.22 20.91
N PRO A 77 -4.31 -1.69 22.17
CA PRO A 77 -4.61 -0.85 23.33
C PRO A 77 -3.75 0.40 23.47
N VAL A 78 -2.52 0.41 22.92
CA VAL A 78 -1.60 1.55 22.95
C VAL A 78 -1.85 2.55 21.82
N SER A 79 -2.79 2.27 20.90
CA SER A 79 -3.15 3.19 19.83
C SER A 79 -3.68 4.51 20.40
N THR A 80 -3.05 5.62 20.02
CA THR A 80 -3.42 6.97 20.48
C THR A 80 -4.58 7.58 19.67
N LEU A 81 -5.14 6.82 18.71
CA LEU A 81 -6.24 7.30 17.88
C LEU A 81 -7.56 7.36 18.70
N PRO A 82 -8.44 8.35 18.44
CA PRO A 82 -9.77 8.40 19.03
C PRO A 82 -10.52 7.08 18.81
N ARG A 83 -11.24 6.61 19.84
CA ARG A 83 -11.93 5.30 19.81
C ARG A 83 -12.82 5.13 18.59
N ASP A 84 -13.62 6.13 18.25
CA ASP A 84 -14.56 6.03 17.14
C ASP A 84 -13.83 5.93 15.79
N LEU A 85 -12.70 6.64 15.65
CA LEU A 85 -11.84 6.53 14.47
C LEU A 85 -11.21 5.13 14.38
N ARG A 86 -10.72 4.57 15.49
CA ARG A 86 -10.18 3.20 15.54
C ARG A 86 -11.21 2.18 15.09
N LEU A 87 -12.44 2.28 15.60
CA LEU A 87 -13.52 1.35 15.26
C LEU A 87 -13.94 1.47 13.79
N ASN A 88 -14.01 2.69 13.26
CA ASN A 88 -14.32 2.92 11.85
C ASN A 88 -13.24 2.32 10.94
N ILE A 89 -11.96 2.59 11.21
CA ILE A 89 -10.84 2.03 10.42
C ILE A 89 -10.84 0.50 10.52
N ALA A 90 -11.01 -0.06 11.71
CA ALA A 90 -11.06 -1.51 11.91
C ALA A 90 -12.22 -2.16 11.17
N SER A 91 -13.39 -1.51 11.11
CA SER A 91 -14.55 -1.99 10.35
C SER A 91 -14.26 -2.09 8.86
N VAL A 92 -13.66 -1.05 8.28
CA VAL A 92 -13.25 -1.02 6.87
C VAL A 92 -12.17 -2.07 6.58
N ALA A 93 -11.16 -2.16 7.45
CA ALA A 93 -10.10 -3.16 7.32
C ALA A 93 -10.65 -4.59 7.33
N ARG A 94 -11.55 -4.93 8.27
CA ARG A 94 -12.24 -6.23 8.29
C ARG A 94 -13.01 -6.52 7.01
N ARG A 95 -13.71 -5.52 6.48
CA ARG A 95 -14.45 -5.69 5.23
C ARG A 95 -13.51 -5.98 4.07
N ALA A 96 -12.39 -5.27 3.98
CA ALA A 96 -11.37 -5.50 2.95
C ALA A 96 -10.71 -6.89 3.10
N VAL A 97 -10.40 -7.33 4.32
CA VAL A 97 -9.88 -8.70 4.57
C VAL A 97 -10.90 -9.76 4.14
N LYS A 98 -12.19 -9.57 4.45
CA LYS A 98 -13.24 -10.49 4.01
C LYS A 98 -13.32 -10.56 2.49
N GLU A 99 -13.26 -9.42 1.81
CA GLU A 99 -13.31 -9.36 0.34
C GLU A 99 -12.08 -10.01 -0.30
N ALA A 100 -10.88 -9.75 0.23
CA ALA A 100 -9.63 -10.32 -0.27
C ALA A 100 -9.57 -11.85 -0.17
N ASN A 101 -10.35 -12.46 0.74
CA ASN A 101 -10.44 -13.91 0.93
C ASN A 101 -11.63 -14.55 0.22
N SER A 102 -12.43 -13.79 -0.55
CA SER A 102 -13.56 -14.37 -1.27
C SER A 102 -13.07 -15.24 -2.45
N ASP A 103 -13.91 -16.15 -2.92
CA ASP A 103 -13.57 -17.02 -4.07
C ASP A 103 -13.31 -16.21 -5.35
N LYS A 104 -13.90 -15.02 -5.44
CA LYS A 104 -13.74 -14.07 -6.54
C LYS A 104 -13.58 -12.67 -5.95
N PRO A 105 -12.37 -12.29 -5.51
CA PRO A 105 -12.13 -11.00 -4.87
C PRO A 105 -12.49 -9.83 -5.79
N ASP A 106 -13.28 -8.89 -5.27
CA ASP A 106 -13.52 -7.61 -5.92
C ASP A 106 -12.27 -6.72 -5.78
N LEU A 107 -11.38 -6.80 -6.79
CA LEU A 107 -10.15 -6.01 -6.80
C LEU A 107 -10.40 -4.51 -6.98
N ASP A 108 -11.51 -4.12 -7.62
CA ASP A 108 -11.85 -2.70 -7.80
C ASP A 108 -12.26 -2.08 -6.48
N PHE A 109 -13.06 -2.78 -5.68
CA PHE A 109 -13.39 -2.40 -4.31
C PHE A 109 -12.14 -2.27 -3.43
N LEU A 110 -11.25 -3.27 -3.48
CA LEU A 110 -10.00 -3.24 -2.71
C LEU A 110 -9.08 -2.08 -3.14
N ALA A 111 -9.02 -1.79 -4.44
CA ALA A 111 -8.23 -0.68 -4.97
C ALA A 111 -8.79 0.67 -4.49
N ALA A 112 -10.11 0.84 -4.54
CA ALA A 112 -10.77 2.06 -4.08
C ALA A 112 -10.50 2.34 -2.60
N ILE A 113 -10.59 1.31 -1.73
CA ILE A 113 -10.25 1.48 -0.31
C ILE A 113 -8.78 1.88 -0.14
N ALA A 114 -7.86 1.23 -0.85
CA ALA A 114 -6.45 1.59 -0.77
C ALA A 114 -6.19 3.03 -1.25
N GLU A 115 -6.89 3.49 -2.30
CA GLU A 115 -6.83 4.87 -2.79
C GLU A 115 -7.35 5.87 -1.73
N ASP A 116 -8.46 5.56 -1.06
CA ASP A 116 -9.01 6.40 0.00
C ASP A 116 -8.06 6.53 1.20
N PHE A 117 -7.42 5.43 1.62
CA PHE A 117 -6.41 5.46 2.68
C PHE A 117 -5.18 6.28 2.27
N ALA A 118 -4.69 6.08 1.04
CA ALA A 118 -3.56 6.84 0.51
C ALA A 118 -3.88 8.34 0.48
N ALA A 119 -5.08 8.71 0.02
CA ALA A 119 -5.54 10.09 -0.04
C ALA A 119 -5.68 10.70 1.37
N GLY A 120 -6.30 9.99 2.32
CA GLY A 120 -6.49 10.47 3.69
C GLY A 120 -5.18 10.63 4.47
N LEU A 121 -4.18 9.78 4.23
CA LEU A 121 -2.86 9.86 4.85
C LEU A 121 -1.95 10.91 4.19
N GLY A 122 -2.03 11.02 2.86
CA GLY A 122 -1.26 11.97 2.05
C GLY A 122 -1.82 13.39 2.02
N ALA A 123 -3.09 13.58 2.41
CA ALA A 123 -3.63 14.90 2.67
C ALA A 123 -2.88 15.52 3.85
N ARG A 124 -1.94 16.42 3.57
CA ARG A 124 -1.52 17.42 4.55
C ARG A 124 -2.79 18.09 5.04
N LEU A 125 -3.01 18.12 6.36
CA LEU A 125 -4.02 19.00 6.96
C LEU A 125 -3.84 20.35 6.26
N ARG A 126 -4.79 20.75 5.41
CA ARG A 126 -4.83 22.11 4.89
C ARG A 126 -5.24 22.96 6.08
N THR A 127 -4.27 23.23 6.94
CA THR A 127 -4.36 24.28 7.93
C THR A 127 -4.11 25.57 7.16
N ASP A 128 -5.12 26.02 6.43
CA ASP A 128 -5.19 27.39 5.95
C ASP A 128 -6.66 27.76 5.68
N ARG A 129 -7.14 28.62 6.59
CA ARG A 129 -8.37 29.45 6.61
C ARG A 129 -9.63 28.86 7.22
#